data_AF-A0A097QUM8-F1
#
_entry.id   AF-A0A097QUM8-F1
#
_cell.length_a   1.000
_cell.length_b   1.000
_cell.length_c   1.000
_cell.angle_alpha   90.00
_cell.angle_beta   90.00
_cell.angle_gamma   90.00
#
_symmetry.space_group_name_H-M   'P 1'
#
loop_
_entity.id
_entity.type
_entity.pdbx_description
1 polymer ?
#
loop_
_entity_poly.entity_id
_entity_poly.type
_entity_poly.pdbx_seq_one_letter_code
_entity_poly.pdbx_strand_id
1 'polypeptide(L)' 'MRVVSIYDLRRLPRGEALRRLREAEWVLDEGATFIPSGEFSRIRENSGSVHKRLTHKHKVVRA' A
#
# COMPACT_ATOMS: atom_id res chain seq x y z
N MET A 1 11.45 -9.35 16.04
CA MET A 1 10.28 -9.18 15.15
C MET A 1 10.03 -7.70 14.96
N ARG A 2 10.16 -7.19 13.72
CA ARG A 2 9.93 -5.76 13.41
C ARG A 2 8.58 -5.58 12.73
N VAL A 3 7.65 -4.92 13.41
CA VAL A 3 6.29 -4.65 12.93
C VAL A 3 6.10 -3.16 12.72
N VAL A 4 5.43 -2.75 11.64
CA VAL A 4 4.98 -1.38 11.43
C VAL A 4 3.47 -1.32 11.19
N SER A 5 2.78 -0.32 11.73
CA SER A 5 1.36 -0.11 11.45
C SER A 5 1.16 0.61 10.12
N ILE A 6 0.12 0.25 9.37
CA ILE A 6 -0.29 0.99 8.18
C ILE A 6 -0.63 2.45 8.49
N TYR A 7 -1.16 2.74 9.68
CA TYR A 7 -1.48 4.11 10.10
C TYR A 7 -0.20 4.95 10.27
N ASP A 8 0.89 4.35 10.78
CA ASP A 8 2.18 5.03 10.89
C ASP A 8 2.78 5.29 9.51
N LEU A 9 2.72 4.29 8.62
CA LEU A 9 3.22 4.43 7.25
C LEU A 9 2.47 5.51 6.46
N ARG A 10 1.16 5.68 6.69
CA ARG A 10 0.33 6.71 6.03
C ARG A 10 0.63 8.13 6.49
N ARG A 11 1.17 8.29 7.71
CA ARG A 11 1.55 9.61 8.27
C ARG A 11 2.93 10.08 7.82
N LEU A 12 3.73 9.20 7.22
CA LEU A 12 5.09 9.50 6.80
C LEU A 12 5.15 9.91 5.32
N PRO A 13 6.11 10.78 4.95
CA PRO A 13 6.44 11.01 3.55
C PRO A 13 6.75 9.69 2.84
N ARG A 14 6.37 9.58 1.56
CA ARG A 14 6.47 8.33 0.79
C ARG A 14 7.86 7.67 0.88
N GLY A 15 8.93 8.45 0.78
CA GLY A 15 10.30 7.93 0.85
C GLY A 15 10.62 7.31 2.21
N GLU A 16 10.20 7.97 3.30
CA GLU A 16 10.42 7.47 4.66
C GLU A 16 9.52 6.27 4.98
N ALA A 17 8.25 6.29 4.54
CA ALA A 17 7.35 5.15 4.65
C ALA A 17 7.93 3.91 3.96
N LEU A 18 8.51 4.06 2.77
CA LEU A 18 9.16 2.96 2.05
C LEU A 18 10.43 2.47 2.73
N ARG A 19 11.22 3.37 3.35
CA ARG A 19 12.37 2.99 4.16
C ARG A 19 11.96 2.15 5.36
N ARG A 20 10.96 2.61 6.14
CA ARG A 20 10.45 1.86 7.30
C ARG A 20 9.82 0.52 6.90
N LEU A 21 9.10 0.49 5.78
CA LEU A 21 8.51 -0.74 5.26
C LEU A 21 9.59 -1.78 4.88
N ARG A 22 10.72 -1.36 4.30
CA ARG A 22 11.86 -2.24 4.00
C ARG A 22 12.56 -2.81 5.24
N GLU A 23 12.54 -2.07 6.33
CA GLU A 23 13.14 -2.50 7.61
C GLU A 23 12.20 -3.39 8.45
N ALA A 24 10.91 -3.40 8.12
CA ALA A 24 9.89 -4.19 8.79
C ALA A 24 9.76 -5.59 8.16
N GLU A 25 9.48 -6.59 9.00
CA GLU A 25 9.10 -7.93 8.57
C GLU A 25 7.61 -8.04 8.33
N TRP A 26 6.82 -7.31 9.13
CA TRP A 26 5.36 -7.37 9.14
C TRP A 26 4.74 -5.98 9.11
N VAL A 27 3.60 -5.89 8.45
CA VAL A 27 2.73 -4.72 8.45
C VAL A 27 1.43 -5.09 9.16
N LEU A 28 1.06 -4.31 10.18
CA LEU A 28 -0.26 -4.38 10.78
C LEU A 28 -1.22 -3.52 9.96
N ASP A 29 -2.18 -4.16 9.31
CA ASP A 29 -3.18 -3.50 8.47
C ASP A 29 -4.37 -2.97 9.28
N GLU A 30 -5.27 -2.23 8.63
CA GLU A 30 -6.47 -1.63 9.24
C GLU A 30 -7.42 -2.66 9.87
N GLY A 31 -7.42 -3.90 9.35
CA GLY A 31 -8.20 -5.01 9.89
C GLY A 31 -7.58 -5.74 11.08
N ALA A 32 -6.53 -5.19 11.71
CA ALA A 32 -5.71 -5.86 12.73
C ALA A 32 -5.04 -7.17 12.23
N THR A 33 -4.83 -7.27 10.92
CA THR A 33 -4.16 -8.41 10.28
C THR A 33 -2.66 -8.12 10.11
N PHE A 34 -1.82 -9.09 10.44
CA PHE A 34 -0.39 -9.04 10.16
C PHE A 34 -0.11 -9.59 8.75
N ILE A 35 0.42 -8.74 7.89
CA ILE A 35 0.79 -9.07 6.51
C ILE A 35 2.32 -9.03 6.40
N PRO A 36 2.97 -10.04 5.78
CA PRO A 36 4.41 -9.95 5.49
C PRO A 36 4.73 -8.69 4.67
N SER A 37 5.76 -7.95 5.05
CA SER A 37 6.07 -6.64 4.44
C SER A 37 6.33 -6.73 2.92
N GLY A 38 6.92 -7.83 2.45
CA GLY A 38 7.10 -8.12 1.03
C GLY A 38 5.79 -8.34 0.28
N GLU A 39 4.83 -9.03 0.90
CA GLU A 39 3.50 -9.25 0.33
C GLU A 39 2.69 -7.95 0.31
N PHE A 40 2.72 -7.18 1.40
CA PHE A 40 2.11 -5.85 1.47
C PHE A 40 2.65 -4.93 0.37
N SER A 41 3.96 -4.95 0.11
CA SER A 41 4.59 -4.17 -0.95
C SER A 41 4.06 -4.55 -2.33
N ARG A 42 3.95 -5.85 -2.64
CA ARG A 42 3.37 -6.36 -3.90
C ARG A 42 1.91 -5.96 -4.07
N ILE A 43 1.11 -6.06 -3.01
CA ILE A 43 -0.31 -5.67 -3.01
C ILE A 43 -0.43 -4.17 -3.31
N ARG A 44 0.40 -3.33 -2.67
CA ARG A 44 0.37 -1.88 -2.87
C ARG A 44 0.76 -1.48 -4.30
N GLU A 45 1.77 -2.12 -4.88
CA GLU A 45 2.19 -1.89 -6.27
C GLU A 45 1.08 -2.26 -7.26
N ASN A 46 0.39 -3.39 -7.02
CA ASN A 46 -0.73 -3.83 -7.84
C ASN A 46 -2.00 -2.98 -7.65
N SER A 47 -2.31 -2.56 -6.42
CA SER A 47 -3.50 -1.74 -6.12
C SER A 47 -3.44 -0.35 -6.77
N GLY A 48 -2.24 0.25 -6.84
CA GLY A 48 -2.02 1.48 -7.62
C GLY A 48 -2.24 1.30 -9.13
N SER A 49 -1.94 0.11 -9.66
CA SER A 49 -2.22 -0.26 -11.07
C SER A 49 -3.70 -0.52 -11.35
N VAL A 50 -4.43 -1.09 -10.39
CA VAL A 50 -5.88 -1.31 -10.50
C VAL A 50 -6.65 0.02 -10.48
N HIS A 51 -6.28 0.96 -9.59
CA HIS A 51 -6.89 2.30 -9.57
C HIS A 51 -6.58 3.12 -10.83
N LYS A 52 -5.38 3.01 -11.40
CA LYS A 52 -5.03 3.66 -12.69
C LYS A 52 -5.79 3.06 -13.88
N ARG A 53 -6.07 1.75 -13.87
CA ARG A 53 -6.85 1.10 -14.94
C ARG A 53 -8.35 1.34 -14.83
N LEU A 54 -8.88 1.51 -13.62
CA LEU A 54 -10.28 1.88 -13.41
C LEU A 54 -10.55 3.32 -13.85
N THR A 55 -9.67 4.28 -13.52
CA THR A 55 -9.85 5.67 -13.99
C THR A 55 -9.71 5.84 -15.50
N HIS A 56 -8.97 4.95 -16.19
CA HIS A 56 -8.90 4.96 -17.67
C HIS A 56 -10.11 4.34 -18.38
N LYS A 57 -10.87 3.45 -17.71
CA LYS A 57 -12.08 2.83 -18.29
C LYS A 57 -13.35 3.66 -18.12
N HIS A 58 -13.33 4.69 -17.27
CA HIS A 58 -14.45 5.63 -17.08
C HIS A 58 -14.24 6.98 -17.79
N LYS A 59 -13.54 7.02 -18.93
CA LYS A 59 -13.75 8.10 -19.90
C LYS A 59 -15.06 7.81 -20.62
N VAL A 60 -16.14 8.18 -19.94
CA VAL A 60 -17.53 8.14 -20.40
C VAL A 60 -17.59 8.69 -21.82
N VAL A 61 -18.05 7.87 -22.78
CA VAL A 61 -18.56 8.36 -24.05
C VAL A 61 -19.80 9.19 -23.71
N ARG A 62 -19.67 10.51 -23.73
CA ARG A 62 -20.84 11.38 -23.83
C ARG A 62 -21.37 11.28 -25.25
N ALA A 63 -22.68 11.08 -25.35
CA ALA A 63 -23.48 11.06 -26.57
C ALA A 63 -23.30 12.32 -27.42
#